data_AF-A0A4Q4NIM3-F1
#
_entry.id   AF-A0A4Q4NIM3-F1
#
_cell.length_a   1.000
_cell.length_b   1.000
_cell.length_c   1.000
_cell.angle_alpha   90.00
_cell.angle_beta   90.00
_cell.angle_gamma   90.00
#
_symmetry.space_group_name_H-M   'P 1'
#
loop_
_entity.id
_entity.type
_entity.pdbx_description
1 polymer ?
#
loop_
_entity_poly.entity_id
_entity_poly.type
_entity_poly.pdbx_seq_one_letter_code
_entity_poly.pdbx_strand_id
1 'polypeptide(L)'
;MAITTDYPGIKVEVRVAEAVLQEYDDDEAESSTNAATKYIEATSGSTFDIRFEMTPKWPDNPVLFRTYVDGRHVRDRIAKQEDFRGTSYEMLVEGSAYTENERWFITKFAFSALRIGILAEH
;
A
#
# COMPACT_ATOMS: atom_id res chain seq x y z
N MET A 1 -0.42 -4.95 9.78
CA MET A 1 0.58 -5.16 8.74
C MET A 1 0.15 -6.33 7.88
N ALA A 2 0.12 -6.16 6.56
CA ALA A 2 -0.18 -7.22 5.62
C ALA A 2 1.09 -8.00 5.29
N ILE A 3 1.12 -9.28 5.70
CA ILE A 3 2.18 -10.26 5.42
C ILE A 3 1.51 -11.53 4.94
N THR A 4 2.11 -12.19 3.95
CA THR A 4 1.65 -13.49 3.44
C THR A 4 2.48 -14.63 4.03
N THR A 5 1.91 -15.83 4.13
CA THR A 5 2.62 -17.02 4.63
C THR A 5 3.72 -17.47 3.68
N ASP A 6 3.48 -17.38 2.37
CA ASP A 6 4.44 -17.81 1.34
C ASP A 6 5.64 -16.85 1.22
N TYR A 7 5.44 -15.56 1.51
CA TYR A 7 6.46 -14.52 1.43
C TYR A 7 6.53 -13.67 2.71
N PRO A 8 6.97 -14.26 3.84
CA PRO A 8 6.96 -13.57 5.14
C PRO A 8 7.96 -12.42 5.22
N GLY A 9 8.95 -12.38 4.31
CA GLY A 9 9.93 -11.31 4.19
C GLY A 9 9.41 -10.08 3.45
N ILE A 10 8.18 -10.11 2.91
CA ILE A 10 7.52 -8.98 2.25
C ILE A 10 6.42 -8.44 3.15
N LYS A 11 6.51 -7.15 3.42
CA LYS A 11 5.65 -6.43 4.33
C LYS A 11 5.06 -5.21 3.62
N VAL A 12 3.76 -5.00 3.80
CA VAL A 12 3.06 -3.80 3.30
C VAL A 12 2.37 -3.09 4.46
N GLU A 13 2.52 -1.78 4.51
CA GLU A 13 1.93 -0.90 5.51
C GLU A 13 1.30 0.33 4.86
N VAL A 14 0.20 0.81 5.42
CA VAL A 14 -0.37 2.13 5.11
C VAL A 14 0.00 3.10 6.22
N ARG A 15 0.46 4.30 5.86
CA ARG A 15 0.90 5.31 6.83
C ARG A 15 0.19 6.64 6.65
N VAL A 16 -0.06 7.33 7.75
CA VAL A 16 -0.54 8.71 7.80
C VAL A 16 0.44 9.53 8.62
N ALA A 17 0.98 10.59 8.03
CA ALA A 17 2.04 11.41 8.64
C ALA A 17 3.22 10.54 9.17
N GLU A 18 3.70 9.62 8.33
CA GLU A 18 4.80 8.68 8.61
C GLU A 18 4.52 7.62 9.70
N ALA A 19 3.40 7.72 10.42
CA ALA A 19 2.96 6.72 11.38
C ALA A 19 2.20 5.59 10.67
N VAL A 20 2.56 4.34 10.99
CA VAL A 20 1.86 3.14 10.51
C VAL A 20 0.47 3.08 11.13
N LEU A 21 -0.55 2.92 10.29
CA LEU A 21 -1.92 2.71 10.77
C LEU A 21 -2.08 1.32 11.38
N GLN A 22 -2.91 1.22 12.42
CA GLN A 22 -3.29 -0.06 12.98
C GLN A 22 -4.11 -0.84 11.95
N GLU A 23 -3.75 -2.10 11.76
CA GLU A 23 -4.45 -3.02 10.88
C GLU A 23 -5.09 -4.13 11.71
N TYR A 24 -6.28 -4.54 11.28
CA TYR A 24 -7.08 -5.58 11.90
C TYR A 24 -7.30 -6.71 10.90
N ASP A 25 -7.44 -7.94 11.42
CA ASP A 25 -7.91 -9.07 10.61
C ASP A 25 -9.34 -8.81 10.15
N ASP A 26 -9.61 -9.09 8.89
CA ASP A 26 -10.95 -9.04 8.32
C ASP A 26 -11.50 -10.47 8.32
N ASP A 27 -12.37 -10.76 9.29
CA ASP A 27 -12.95 -12.09 9.51
C ASP A 27 -13.86 -12.55 8.36
N GLU A 28 -14.28 -11.63 7.48
CA GLU A 28 -15.09 -11.92 6.30
C GLU A 28 -14.25 -12.13 5.03
N ALA A 29 -12.96 -11.78 5.06
CA ALA A 29 -12.09 -11.93 3.91
C ALA A 29 -11.62 -13.38 3.72
N GLU A 30 -11.67 -13.87 2.48
CA GLU A 30 -11.05 -15.15 2.14
C GLU A 30 -9.54 -15.07 2.38
N SER A 31 -9.05 -15.92 3.30
CA SER A 31 -7.63 -16.05 3.57
C SER A 31 -6.99 -17.04 2.60
N SER A 32 -5.78 -16.73 2.14
CA SER A 32 -4.94 -17.64 1.37
C SER A 32 -3.48 -17.46 1.77
N THR A 33 -2.61 -18.41 1.40
CA THR A 33 -1.19 -18.37 1.80
C THR A 33 -0.42 -17.24 1.12
N ASN A 34 -0.92 -16.72 -0.01
CA ASN A 34 -0.27 -15.72 -0.85
C ASN A 34 -1.03 -14.38 -0.93
N ALA A 35 -2.11 -14.21 -0.18
CA ALA A 35 -2.84 -12.97 -0.07
C ALA A 35 -3.24 -12.68 1.38
N ALA A 36 -3.10 -11.42 1.79
CA ALA A 36 -3.54 -10.95 3.09
C ALA A 36 -4.44 -9.72 2.90
N THR A 37 -5.63 -9.77 3.49
CA THR A 37 -6.58 -8.66 3.54
C THR A 37 -6.62 -8.13 4.96
N LYS A 38 -6.60 -6.82 5.10
CA LYS A 38 -6.55 -6.13 6.39
C LYS A 38 -7.50 -4.95 6.37
N TYR A 39 -8.21 -4.76 7.46
CA TYR A 39 -9.00 -3.57 7.71
C TYR A 39 -8.15 -2.51 8.41
N ILE A 40 -8.29 -1.25 7.99
CA ILE A 40 -7.70 -0.09 8.66
C ILE A 40 -8.79 0.93 9.00
N GLU A 41 -8.65 1.54 10.17
CA GLU A 41 -9.44 2.73 10.50
C GLU A 41 -8.64 3.98 10.11
N ALA A 42 -9.28 4.92 9.42
CA ALA A 42 -8.62 6.13 8.96
C ALA A 42 -9.55 7.34 9.00
N THR A 43 -8.96 8.51 9.23
CA THR A 43 -9.66 9.79 9.20
C THR A 43 -9.86 10.25 7.76
N SER A 44 -11.10 10.58 7.41
CA SER A 44 -11.44 11.18 6.11
C SER A 44 -10.60 12.43 5.81
N GLY A 45 -10.13 12.53 4.57
CA GLY A 45 -9.30 13.65 4.08
C GLY A 45 -7.83 13.56 4.47
N SER A 46 -7.42 12.65 5.37
CA SER A 46 -6.01 12.44 5.67
C SER A 46 -5.29 11.86 4.46
N THR A 47 -4.14 12.44 4.14
CA THR A 47 -3.24 11.90 3.12
C THR A 47 -2.51 10.69 3.66
N PHE A 48 -2.31 9.69 2.81
CA PHE A 48 -1.58 8.49 3.17
C PHE A 48 -0.55 8.10 2.12
N ASP A 49 0.39 7.27 2.53
CA ASP A 49 1.36 6.61 1.68
C ASP A 49 1.39 5.10 1.96
N ILE A 50 1.87 4.33 0.99
CA ILE A 50 2.01 2.88 1.10
C ILE A 50 3.49 2.54 1.13
N ARG A 51 3.94 1.91 2.20
CA ARG A 51 5.32 1.45 2.37
C ARG A 51 5.39 -0.05 2.10
N PHE A 52 6.32 -0.42 1.23
CA PHE A 52 6.74 -1.78 1.00
C PHE A 52 8.11 -1.97 1.66
N GLU A 53 8.23 -3.01 2.45
CA GLU A 53 9.50 -3.43 3.04
C GLU A 53 9.76 -4.88 2.64
N MET A 54 10.97 -5.13 2.15
CA MET A 54 11.49 -6.48 1.94
C MET A 54 12.69 -6.69 2.86
N THR A 55 12.78 -7.88 3.45
CA THR A 55 13.91 -8.32 4.26
C THR A 55 14.51 -9.63 3.70
N PRO A 56 15.77 -9.98 4.01
CA PRO A 56 16.32 -11.28 3.65
C PRO A 56 15.41 -12.41 4.15
N LYS A 57 15.17 -13.49 3.41
CA LYS A 57 15.89 -14.08 2.27
C LYS A 57 15.50 -13.47 0.92
N TRP A 58 16.45 -12.81 0.26
CA TRP A 58 16.23 -12.14 -1.02
C TRP A 58 15.82 -13.10 -2.14
N PRO A 59 14.91 -12.69 -3.04
CA PRO A 59 14.57 -13.50 -4.20
C PRO A 59 15.66 -13.44 -5.27
N ASP A 60 15.83 -14.53 -6.02
CA ASP A 60 16.80 -14.61 -7.12
C ASP A 60 16.35 -13.81 -8.36
N ASN A 61 15.07 -13.44 -8.44
CA ASN A 61 14.44 -12.73 -9.56
C ASN A 61 14.04 -11.29 -9.15
N PRO A 62 13.93 -10.35 -10.10
CA PRO A 62 13.38 -9.03 -9.80
C PRO A 62 11.92 -9.17 -9.35
N VAL A 63 11.49 -8.30 -8.44
CA VAL A 63 10.12 -8.27 -7.93
C VAL A 63 9.39 -7.06 -8.49
N LEU A 64 8.21 -7.30 -9.07
CA LEU A 64 7.31 -6.23 -9.53
C LEU A 64 6.24 -5.96 -8.47
N PHE A 65 6.28 -4.76 -7.91
CA PHE A 65 5.22 -4.22 -7.07
C PHE A 65 4.21 -3.49 -7.95
N ARG A 66 2.94 -3.89 -7.88
CA ARG A 66 1.82 -3.18 -8.51
C ARG A 66 0.89 -2.65 -7.44
N THR A 67 0.63 -1.35 -7.47
CA THR A 67 -0.27 -0.70 -6.53
C THR A 67 -1.58 -0.34 -7.24
N TYR A 68 -2.68 -0.73 -6.60
CA TYR A 68 -4.03 -0.37 -7.00
C TYR A 68 -4.70 0.37 -5.84
N VAL A 69 -5.40 1.45 -6.14
CA VAL A 69 -6.22 2.21 -5.18
C VAL A 69 -7.62 2.31 -5.78
N ASP A 70 -8.65 1.94 -5.01
CA ASP A 70 -10.04 1.88 -5.46
C ASP A 70 -10.22 1.06 -6.76
N GLY A 71 -9.47 -0.04 -6.88
CA GLY A 71 -9.48 -0.91 -8.07
C GLY A 71 -8.74 -0.35 -9.28
N ARG A 72 -8.23 0.87 -9.22
CA ARG A 72 -7.47 1.50 -10.31
C ARG A 72 -5.97 1.33 -10.11
N HIS A 73 -5.27 0.93 -11.17
CA HIS A 73 -3.81 0.90 -11.19
C HIS A 73 -3.22 2.32 -11.07
N VAL A 74 -2.30 2.52 -10.12
CA VAL A 74 -1.69 3.84 -9.84
C VAL A 74 -0.17 3.85 -10.00
N ARG A 75 0.50 2.72 -9.76
CA ARG A 75 1.95 2.65 -9.82
C ARG A 75 2.44 1.23 -10.04
N ASP A 76 3.49 1.11 -10.85
CA ASP A 76 4.35 -0.06 -10.91
C ASP A 76 5.76 0.31 -10.44
N ARG A 77 6.42 -0.63 -9.78
CA ARG A 77 7.85 -0.50 -9.51
C ARG A 77 8.54 -1.85 -9.45
N ILE A 78 9.69 -1.92 -10.10
CA ILE A 78 10.52 -3.13 -10.13
C ILE A 78 11.65 -2.93 -9.14
N ALA A 79 11.75 -3.83 -8.17
CA ALA A 79 12.94 -4.01 -7.34
C ALA A 79 13.85 -5.03 -8.02
N LYS A 80 15.05 -4.60 -8.40
CA LYS A 80 16.05 -5.42 -9.08
C LYS A 80 16.94 -6.11 -8.07
N GLN A 81 17.67 -7.14 -8.48
CA GLN A 81 18.60 -7.85 -7.59
C GLN A 81 19.66 -6.94 -6.98
N GLU A 82 20.08 -5.90 -7.69
CA GLU A 82 21.02 -4.91 -7.16
C GLU A 82 20.46 -4.08 -6.01
N ASP A 83 19.13 -4.01 -5.87
CA ASP A 83 18.46 -3.30 -4.78
C ASP A 83 18.40 -4.15 -3.49
N PHE A 84 18.50 -5.48 -3.62
CA PHE A 84 18.43 -6.42 -2.50
C PHE A 84 19.76 -6.55 -1.76
N ARG A 85 20.11 -5.51 -0.99
CA ARG A 85 21.38 -5.42 -0.24
C ARG A 85 21.11 -5.02 1.21
N GLY A 86 22.05 -5.36 2.09
CA GLY A 86 21.96 -4.97 3.51
C GLY A 86 20.85 -5.73 4.26
N THR A 87 20.16 -5.02 5.16
CA THR A 87 19.17 -5.60 6.08
C THR A 87 17.72 -5.45 5.62
N SER A 88 17.44 -4.47 4.77
CA SER A 88 16.10 -4.23 4.20
C SER A 88 16.19 -3.50 2.86
N TYR A 89 15.18 -3.70 2.02
CA TYR A 89 14.87 -2.86 0.87
C TYR A 89 13.52 -2.22 1.10
N GLU A 90 13.43 -0.91 0.90
CA GLU A 90 12.21 -0.16 1.14
C GLU A 90 11.79 0.65 -0.07
N MET A 91 10.48 0.76 -0.24
CA MET A 91 9.86 1.56 -1.27
C MET A 91 8.65 2.28 -0.71
N LEU A 92 8.49 3.52 -1.15
CA LEU A 92 7.36 4.36 -0.80
C LEU A 92 6.52 4.71 -2.03
N VAL A 93 5.21 4.59 -1.91
CA VAL A 93 4.24 5.05 -2.90
C VAL A 93 3.37 6.13 -2.27
N GLU A 94 3.70 7.39 -2.55
CA GLU A 94 3.07 8.56 -1.93
C GLU A 94 1.83 9.06 -2.71
N GLY A 95 1.62 8.57 -3.92
CA GLY A 95 0.57 9.06 -4.80
C GLY A 95 0.65 8.56 -6.23
N SER A 96 -0.30 9.00 -7.05
CA SER A 96 -0.30 8.75 -8.49
C SER A 96 0.60 9.77 -9.17
N ALA A 97 1.57 9.29 -9.95
CA ALA A 97 2.42 10.16 -10.76
C ALA A 97 1.74 10.50 -12.08
N TYR A 98 1.89 11.74 -12.53
CA TYR A 98 1.46 12.17 -13.86
C TYR A 98 2.45 13.18 -14.41
N THR A 99 2.37 13.39 -15.73
CA THR A 99 3.25 14.33 -16.44
C THR A 99 2.40 15.45 -17.02
N GLU A 100 2.81 16.69 -16.78
CA GLU A 100 2.19 17.88 -17.35
C GLU A 100 3.30 18.83 -17.78
N ASN A 101 3.29 19.30 -19.02
CA ASN A 101 4.33 20.18 -19.58
C ASN A 101 5.77 19.69 -19.31
N GLU A 102 6.02 18.40 -19.58
CA GLU A 102 7.32 17.73 -19.38
C GLU A 102 7.81 17.67 -17.92
N ARG A 103 6.98 18.06 -16.96
CA ARG A 103 7.28 17.98 -15.53
C ARG A 103 6.51 16.84 -14.90
N TRP A 104 7.18 16.17 -13.96
CA TRP A 104 6.59 15.11 -13.16
C TRP A 104 5.94 15.70 -11.92
N PHE A 105 4.71 15.27 -11.67
CA PHE A 105 3.93 15.63 -10.50
C PHE A 105 3.43 14.37 -9.80
N ILE A 106 3.16 14.51 -8.50
CA ILE A 106 2.54 13.47 -7.68
C ILE A 106 1.25 14.03 -7.10
N THR A 107 0.13 13.39 -7.39
CA THR A 107 -1.12 13.61 -6.65
C THR A 107 -1.13 12.65 -5.47
N LYS A 108 -1.00 13.19 -4.25
CA LYS A 108 -1.02 12.38 -3.02
C LYS A 108 -2.36 11.64 -2.87
N PHE A 109 -2.30 10.42 -2.34
CA PHE A 109 -3.52 9.72 -1.95
C PHE A 109 -4.15 10.37 -0.72
N ALA A 110 -5.48 10.29 -0.62
CA ALA A 110 -6.22 10.73 0.55
C ALA A 110 -7.46 9.85 0.74
N PHE A 111 -7.79 9.56 2.00
CA PHE A 111 -9.02 8.83 2.31
C PHE A 111 -10.24 9.69 1.96
N SER A 112 -11.20 9.14 1.24
CA SER A 112 -12.42 9.86 0.90
C SER A 112 -13.24 10.20 2.14
N ALA A 113 -13.93 11.34 2.11
CA ALA A 113 -14.95 11.63 3.11
C ALA A 113 -16.11 10.65 3.00
N LEU A 114 -16.46 10.00 4.11
CA LEU A 114 -17.68 9.20 4.19
C LEU A 114 -18.89 10.14 4.06
N ARG A 115 -19.62 10.03 2.96
CA ARG A 115 -20.93 10.66 2.82
C ARG A 115 -21.97 9.72 3.42
N ILE A 116 -22.10 9.75 4.75
CA ILE A 116 -23.20 9.06 5.42
C ILE A 116 -24.46 9.88 5.12
N GLY A 117 -25.27 9.41 4.18
CA GLY A 117 -26.58 10.01 3.92
C GLY A 117 -27.40 9.95 5.20
N ILE A 118 -27.81 11.10 5.73
CA ILE A 118 -28.85 11.15 6.75
C ILE A 118 -30.11 10.63 6.06
N LEU A 119 -30.51 9.40 6.38
CA LEU A 119 -31.87 8.94 6.09
C LEU A 119 -32.78 9.85 6.92
N ALA A 120 -33.40 10.83 6.26
CA ALA A 120 -34.49 11.57 6.86
C ALA A 120 -35.63 10.57 7.06
N GLU A 121 -35.91 10.22 8.31
CA GLU A 121 -37.15 9.54 8.67
C GLU A 121 -38.31 10.49 8.35
N HIS A 122 -39.21 10.04 7.46
CA HIS A 122 -40.49 10.68 7.18
C HIS A 122 -41.58 10.09 8.06
#